data_AF-A0A8R1E827-F1
#
_entry.id   AF-A0A8R1E827-F1
#
_cell.length_a   1.000
_cell.length_b   1.000
_cell.length_c   1.000
_cell.angle_alpha   90.00
_cell.angle_beta   90.00
_cell.angle_gamma   90.00
#
_symmetry.space_group_name_H-M   'P 1'
#
loop_
_entity.id
_entity.type
_entity.pdbx_description
1 polymer ?
#
loop_
_entity_poly.entity_id
_entity_poly.type
_entity_poly.pdbx_seq_one_letter_code
_entity_poly.pdbx_strand_id
1 'polypeptide(L)'
;MSALFADVQILNQQNNNTAPIEFPLSAGLVAGKCAVDRKSEATISSTIEEKDGRVKTLKFVFRTDEMRVKRVDELRWTLSKVVYVEKFAGSSAIFESDNSSVIFTAPLTQKYVCEDRINVTLHSENFDFSILVMFSPEIDVQPYGPKSNFYLCERTRKRTLSDSLQHRSTVFCGVILALSSIVHIVGHMLRRHFMPHRKELYENLDRIQ
;
A
#
# COMPACT_ATOMS: atom_id res chain seq x y z
N MET A 1 -16.39 8.71 13.40
CA MET A 1 -16.89 7.45 12.82
C MET A 1 -15.70 6.76 12.18
N SER A 2 -15.31 5.59 12.71
CA SER A 2 -14.25 4.75 12.14
C SER A 2 -14.90 3.78 11.16
N ALA A 3 -14.34 3.62 9.96
CA ALA A 3 -14.90 2.77 8.93
C ALA A 3 -13.80 1.92 8.26
N LEU A 4 -14.12 0.66 7.99
CA LEU A 4 -13.29 -0.27 7.24
C LEU A 4 -14.21 -0.98 6.23
N PHE A 5 -13.92 -0.75 4.96
CA PHE A 5 -14.61 -1.35 3.82
C PHE A 5 -13.58 -2.19 3.06
N ALA A 6 -13.69 -3.51 3.20
CA ALA A 6 -12.90 -4.46 2.45
C ALA A 6 -13.63 -5.80 2.48
N ASP A 7 -13.50 -6.58 1.41
CA ASP A 7 -13.87 -7.99 1.45
C ASP A 7 -12.71 -8.80 2.02
N VAL A 8 -12.97 -9.50 3.13
CA VAL A 8 -11.95 -10.27 3.84
C VAL A 8 -12.27 -11.75 3.77
N GLN A 9 -11.29 -12.53 3.36
CA GLN A 9 -11.37 -13.98 3.29
C GLN A 9 -10.34 -14.59 4.24
N ILE A 10 -10.72 -15.63 4.98
CA ILE A 10 -9.81 -16.39 5.83
C ILE A 10 -9.60 -17.77 5.22
N LEU A 11 -8.33 -18.13 5.02
CA LEU A 11 -7.91 -19.47 4.61
C LEU A 11 -7.16 -20.13 5.76
N ASN A 12 -7.63 -21.30 6.18
CA ASN A 12 -6.87 -22.17 7.06
C ASN A 12 -5.87 -22.98 6.22
N GLN A 13 -4.57 -22.87 6.49
CA GLN A 13 -3.54 -23.61 5.77
C GLN A 13 -3.42 -25.08 6.18
N GLN A 14 -4.03 -25.48 7.29
CA GLN A 14 -3.93 -26.84 7.84
C GLN A 14 -4.67 -27.88 6.98
N ASN A 15 -5.71 -27.47 6.24
CA ASN A 15 -6.43 -28.33 5.31
C ASN A 15 -6.36 -27.73 3.92
N ASN A 16 -5.59 -28.37 3.03
CA ASN A 16 -5.41 -27.99 1.62
C ASN A 16 -6.72 -27.94 0.78
N ASN A 17 -7.88 -28.21 1.41
CA ASN A 17 -9.21 -28.39 0.79
C ASN A 17 -10.35 -27.63 1.50
N THR A 18 -10.11 -26.82 2.54
CA THR A 18 -11.20 -26.04 3.15
C THR A 18 -11.49 -24.78 2.35
N ALA A 19 -12.75 -24.61 1.93
CA ALA A 19 -13.23 -23.40 1.27
C ALA A 19 -12.90 -22.15 2.12
N PRO A 20 -12.55 -21.01 1.49
CA PRO A 20 -12.30 -19.77 2.22
C PRO A 20 -13.53 -19.38 3.04
N ILE A 21 -13.32 -18.95 4.29
CA ILE A 21 -14.38 -18.36 5.11
C ILE A 21 -14.47 -16.89 4.73
N GLU A 22 -15.60 -16.48 4.15
CA GLU A 22 -15.85 -15.09 3.80
C GLU A 22 -16.35 -14.31 5.03
N PHE A 23 -15.70 -13.18 5.30
CA PHE A 23 -16.11 -12.21 6.31
C PHE A 23 -16.65 -10.95 5.62
N PRO A 24 -17.96 -10.88 5.35
CA PRO A 24 -18.55 -9.68 4.79
C PRO A 24 -18.57 -8.59 5.87
N LEU A 25 -17.65 -7.64 5.78
CA LEU A 25 -17.56 -6.50 6.69
C LEU A 25 -18.70 -5.49 6.49
N SER A 26 -19.43 -5.60 5.39
CA SER A 26 -20.62 -4.80 5.05
C SER A 26 -21.95 -5.42 5.51
N ALA A 27 -21.99 -6.74 5.76
CA ALA A 27 -23.23 -7.47 6.09
C ALA A 27 -23.19 -8.22 7.44
N GLY A 28 -22.01 -8.39 8.05
CA GLY A 28 -21.85 -9.04 9.36
C GLY A 28 -22.17 -8.14 10.56
N LEU A 29 -22.22 -8.74 11.76
CA LEU A 29 -22.34 -7.99 13.00
C LEU A 29 -21.01 -7.27 13.28
N VAL A 30 -20.91 -6.02 12.82
CA VAL A 30 -19.73 -5.17 13.04
C VAL A 30 -19.89 -4.44 14.37
N ALA A 31 -18.98 -4.72 15.29
CA ALA A 31 -18.80 -3.97 16.52
C ALA A 31 -17.49 -3.19 16.47
N GLY A 32 -17.43 -2.03 17.12
CA GLY A 32 -16.21 -1.24 17.14
C GLY A 32 -16.11 -0.37 18.38
N LYS A 33 -14.87 -0.14 18.80
CA LYS A 33 -14.52 0.83 19.84
C LYS A 33 -13.76 1.97 19.18
N CYS A 34 -14.32 3.17 19.24
CA CYS A 34 -13.63 4.37 18.79
C CYS A 34 -12.53 4.73 19.79
N ALA A 35 -11.41 5.25 19.27
CA ALA A 35 -10.38 5.88 20.07
C ALA A 35 -10.96 7.11 20.78
N VAL A 36 -10.74 7.21 22.09
CA VAL A 36 -11.15 8.37 22.93
C VAL A 36 -10.23 9.56 22.65
N ASP A 37 -8.94 9.29 22.52
CA ASP A 37 -7.89 10.26 22.23
C ASP A 37 -7.08 9.87 20.99
N ARG A 38 -6.35 10.83 20.43
CA ARG A 38 -5.47 10.59 19.27
C ARG A 38 -4.44 9.49 19.49
N LYS A 39 -3.99 9.25 20.74
CA LYS A 39 -3.01 8.22 21.09
C LYS A 39 -3.64 6.88 21.52
N SER A 40 -4.97 6.82 21.56
CA SER A 40 -5.68 5.61 22.00
C SER A 40 -5.98 4.67 20.85
N GLU A 41 -6.14 3.39 21.18
CA GLU A 41 -6.43 2.34 20.21
C GLU A 41 -7.89 2.43 19.73
N ALA A 42 -8.08 2.29 18.42
CA ALA A 42 -9.38 2.05 17.81
C ALA A 42 -9.47 0.56 17.45
N THR A 43 -10.66 -0.03 17.61
CA THR A 43 -10.87 -1.45 17.32
C THR A 43 -12.11 -1.62 16.48
N ILE A 44 -12.04 -2.48 15.47
CA ILE A 44 -13.19 -2.94 14.69
C ILE A 44 -13.18 -4.46 14.75
N SER A 45 -14.33 -5.08 14.97
CA SER A 45 -14.50 -6.52 15.00
C SER A 45 -15.72 -6.94 14.21
N SER A 46 -15.58 -7.99 13.41
CA SER A 46 -16.67 -8.66 12.72
C SER A 46 -16.87 -10.04 13.34
N THR A 47 -18.11 -10.35 13.69
CA THR A 47 -18.48 -11.64 14.28
C THR A 47 -19.43 -12.38 13.37
N ILE A 48 -19.16 -13.66 13.16
CA ILE A 48 -19.99 -14.60 12.41
C ILE A 48 -20.32 -15.77 13.32
N GLU A 49 -21.61 -16.09 13.41
CA GLU A 49 -22.10 -17.27 14.09
C GLU A 49 -22.48 -18.32 13.05
N GLU A 50 -21.82 -19.49 13.09
CA GLU A 50 -22.16 -20.62 12.24
C GLU A 50 -23.29 -21.44 12.85
N LYS A 51 -24.05 -22.15 12.00
CA LYS A 51 -25.17 -23.01 12.41
C LYS A 51 -24.79 -24.10 13.41
N ASP A 52 -23.52 -24.50 13.41
CA ASP A 52 -22.96 -25.51 14.31
C ASP A 52 -22.68 -24.96 15.73
N GLY A 53 -23.01 -23.68 16.00
CA GLY A 53 -22.76 -23.03 17.29
C GLY A 53 -21.33 -22.51 17.46
N ARG A 54 -20.53 -22.50 16.38
CA ARG A 54 -19.19 -21.88 16.35
C ARG A 54 -19.32 -20.39 16.17
N VAL A 55 -18.62 -19.62 17.00
CA VAL A 55 -18.56 -18.17 16.90
C VAL A 55 -17.16 -17.77 16.46
N LYS A 56 -17.06 -17.19 15.27
CA LYS A 56 -15.81 -16.73 14.67
C LYS A 56 -15.76 -15.21 14.69
N THR A 57 -14.75 -14.64 15.32
CA THR A 57 -14.57 -13.20 15.47
C THR A 57 -13.25 -12.78 14.85
N LEU A 58 -13.30 -11.85 13.92
CA LEU A 58 -12.11 -11.21 13.36
C LEU A 58 -12.02 -9.78 13.88
N LYS A 59 -10.89 -9.44 14.52
CA LYS A 59 -10.66 -8.17 15.20
C LYS A 59 -9.46 -7.46 14.60
N PHE A 60 -9.65 -6.19 14.27
CA PHE A 60 -8.64 -5.27 13.76
C PHE A 60 -8.37 -4.20 14.81
N VAL A 61 -7.11 -4.04 15.20
CA VAL A 61 -6.70 -3.03 16.20
C VAL A 61 -5.80 -2.01 15.55
N PHE A 62 -6.25 -0.77 15.58
CA PHE A 62 -5.55 0.38 15.05
C PHE A 62 -4.95 1.19 16.19
N ARG A 63 -3.74 1.69 15.96
CA ARG A 63 -3.04 2.61 16.85
C ARG A 63 -2.52 3.80 16.05
N THR A 64 -2.19 4.87 16.75
CA THR A 64 -1.42 5.97 16.14
C THR A 64 0.01 5.91 16.61
N ASP A 65 0.92 6.32 15.73
CA ASP A 65 2.34 6.36 16.01
C ASP A 65 2.98 7.55 15.29
N GLU A 66 4.00 8.14 15.90
CA GLU A 66 4.80 9.18 15.29
C GLU A 66 5.91 8.52 14.48
N MET A 67 5.78 8.59 13.16
CA MET A 67 6.71 7.94 12.25
C MET A 67 7.51 8.98 11.48
N ARG A 68 8.83 8.80 11.47
CA ARG A 68 9.73 9.64 10.69
C ARG A 68 9.67 9.25 9.22
N VAL A 69 8.94 10.00 8.42
CA VAL A 69 8.82 9.77 6.98
C VAL A 69 9.74 10.73 6.25
N LYS A 70 10.81 10.18 5.64
CA LYS A 70 11.90 10.93 5.03
C LYS A 70 12.66 11.81 6.04
N ARG A 71 12.14 13.00 6.33
CA ARG A 71 12.78 14.03 7.17
C ARG A 71 11.82 14.74 8.12
N VAL A 72 10.53 14.41 8.09
CA VAL A 72 9.50 15.04 8.91
C VAL A 72 8.84 13.95 9.73
N ASP A 73 8.67 14.22 11.03
CA ASP A 73 7.89 13.36 11.91
C ASP A 73 6.41 13.61 11.62
N GLU A 74 5.72 12.56 11.19
CA GLU A 74 4.32 12.60 10.81
C GLU A 74 3.54 11.64 11.70
N LEU A 75 2.43 12.13 12.27
CA LEU A 75 1.50 11.30 13.02
C LEU A 75 0.68 10.45 12.05
N ARG A 76 0.87 9.13 12.12
CA ARG A 76 0.22 8.16 11.24
C ARG A 76 -0.61 7.20 12.07
N TRP A 77 -1.70 6.70 11.50
CA TRP A 77 -2.38 5.54 12.06
C TRP A 77 -1.82 4.28 11.41
N THR A 78 -1.79 3.20 12.18
CA THR A 78 -1.31 1.88 11.76
C THR A 78 -2.28 0.80 12.20
N LEU A 79 -2.46 -0.22 11.36
CA LEU A 79 -3.05 -1.49 11.80
C LEU A 79 -1.99 -2.21 12.62
N SER A 80 -2.14 -2.18 13.94
CA SER A 80 -1.17 -2.72 14.89
C SER A 80 -1.22 -4.24 14.96
N LYS A 81 -2.43 -4.79 14.96
CA LYS A 81 -2.65 -6.23 15.04
C LYS A 81 -3.98 -6.65 14.45
N VAL A 82 -3.99 -7.85 13.89
CA VAL A 82 -5.17 -8.59 13.47
C VAL A 82 -5.26 -9.81 14.38
N VAL A 83 -6.45 -10.03 14.96
CA VAL A 83 -6.70 -11.14 15.88
C VAL A 83 -7.92 -11.90 15.39
N TYR A 84 -7.76 -13.20 15.15
CA TYR A 84 -8.84 -14.12 14.85
C TYR A 84 -9.12 -14.98 16.08
N VAL A 85 -10.38 -15.04 16.48
CA VAL A 85 -10.84 -15.83 17.62
C VAL A 85 -11.96 -16.76 17.17
N GLU A 86 -11.79 -18.04 17.41
CA GLU A 86 -12.84 -19.05 17.19
C GLU A 86 -13.25 -19.65 18.54
N LYS A 87 -14.53 -19.55 18.87
CA LYS A 87 -15.11 -20.10 20.09
C LYS A 87 -16.06 -21.23 19.77
N PHE A 88 -15.88 -22.36 20.45
CA PHE A 88 -16.75 -23.53 20.31
C PHE A 88 -16.80 -24.32 21.63
N ALA A 89 -18.01 -24.63 22.11
CA ALA A 89 -18.25 -25.49 23.26
C ALA A 89 -17.40 -25.18 24.52
N GLY A 90 -17.13 -23.89 24.78
CA GLY A 90 -16.32 -23.43 25.92
C GLY A 90 -14.81 -23.32 25.67
N SER A 91 -14.32 -23.84 24.54
CA SER A 91 -12.94 -23.68 24.10
C SER A 91 -12.79 -22.47 23.18
N SER A 92 -11.65 -21.78 23.25
CA SER A 92 -11.31 -20.65 22.37
C SER A 92 -9.94 -20.84 21.72
N ALA A 93 -9.89 -20.78 20.40
CA ALA A 93 -8.64 -20.70 19.64
C ALA A 93 -8.39 -19.25 19.23
N ILE A 94 -7.19 -18.74 19.52
CA ILE A 94 -6.79 -17.34 19.27
C ILE A 94 -5.57 -17.36 18.35
N PHE A 95 -5.64 -16.59 17.27
CA PHE A 95 -4.56 -16.41 16.31
C PHE A 95 -4.30 -14.92 16.15
N GLU A 96 -3.04 -14.50 16.22
CA GLU A 96 -2.62 -13.10 16.19
C GLU A 96 -1.57 -12.87 15.10
N SER A 97 -1.58 -11.67 14.50
CA SER A 97 -0.54 -11.24 13.57
C SER A 97 0.74 -10.88 14.30
N ASP A 98 1.90 -11.15 13.70
CA ASP A 98 3.19 -10.77 14.27
C ASP A 98 3.31 -9.25 14.48
N ASN A 99 3.70 -8.84 15.69
CA ASN A 99 3.85 -7.44 16.10
C ASN A 99 4.86 -6.63 15.25
N SER A 100 5.70 -7.29 14.47
CA SER A 100 6.77 -6.66 13.66
C SER A 100 6.31 -6.22 12.27
N SER A 101 5.15 -6.68 11.78
CA SER A 101 4.67 -6.34 10.45
C SER A 101 3.61 -5.24 10.52
N VAL A 102 3.98 -4.01 10.13
CA VAL A 102 2.98 -2.95 9.91
C VAL A 102 2.21 -3.30 8.64
N ILE A 103 0.98 -3.77 8.82
CA ILE A 103 0.16 -4.27 7.71
C ILE A 103 -0.39 -3.11 6.87
N PHE A 104 -1.00 -2.12 7.53
CA PHE A 104 -1.52 -0.90 6.89
C PHE A 104 -1.02 0.33 7.64
N THR A 105 -0.68 1.39 6.92
CA THR A 105 -0.37 2.70 7.51
C THR A 105 -0.76 3.84 6.58
N ALA A 106 -1.35 4.89 7.16
CA ALA A 106 -1.58 6.15 6.49
C ALA A 106 -1.49 7.34 7.46
N PRO A 107 -1.30 8.57 6.96
CA PRO A 107 -1.38 9.78 7.79
C PRO A 107 -2.70 9.87 8.56
N LEU A 108 -2.67 10.45 9.77
CA LEU A 108 -3.80 10.45 10.69
C LEU A 108 -5.12 10.91 10.04
N THR A 109 -5.05 11.92 9.17
CA THR A 109 -6.21 12.57 8.56
C THR A 109 -6.54 12.06 7.16
N GLN A 110 -5.93 10.96 6.71
CA GLN A 110 -6.12 10.42 5.36
C GLN A 110 -6.72 9.01 5.42
N LYS A 111 -7.59 8.72 4.44
CA LYS A 111 -8.12 7.37 4.19
C LYS A 111 -7.05 6.54 3.49
N TYR A 112 -6.85 5.30 3.88
CA TYR A 112 -5.98 4.37 3.16
C TYR A 112 -6.78 3.68 2.06
N VAL A 113 -6.24 3.69 0.83
CA VAL A 113 -6.83 3.04 -0.34
C VAL A 113 -5.78 2.12 -0.96
N CYS A 114 -6.14 0.86 -1.22
CA CYS A 114 -5.27 -0.08 -1.90
C CYS A 114 -6.06 -0.94 -2.90
N GLU A 115 -5.58 -0.99 -4.14
CA GLU A 115 -6.18 -1.78 -5.23
C GLU A 115 -5.49 -3.14 -5.39
N ASP A 116 -4.47 -3.40 -4.58
CA ASP A 116 -3.77 -4.67 -4.56
C ASP A 116 -4.25 -5.54 -3.40
N ARG A 117 -4.25 -6.86 -3.62
CA ARG A 117 -4.52 -7.85 -2.59
C ARG A 117 -3.45 -7.80 -1.51
N ILE A 118 -3.87 -7.83 -0.24
CA ILE A 118 -2.98 -7.88 0.91
C ILE A 118 -3.24 -9.15 1.70
N ASN A 119 -2.18 -9.86 2.09
CA ASN A 119 -2.26 -11.09 2.85
C ASN A 119 -1.58 -10.89 4.20
N VAL A 120 -2.19 -11.40 5.26
CA VAL A 120 -1.69 -11.35 6.63
C VAL A 120 -1.72 -12.77 7.20
N THR A 121 -0.56 -13.26 7.62
CA THR A 121 -0.45 -14.52 8.34
C THR A 121 -0.69 -14.29 9.82
N LEU A 122 -1.51 -15.14 10.43
CA LEU A 122 -1.77 -15.17 11.85
C LEU A 122 -1.20 -16.45 12.44
N HIS A 123 -0.57 -16.32 13.59
CA HIS A 123 0.05 -17.41 14.35
C HIS A 123 -0.67 -17.58 15.68
N SER A 124 -0.65 -18.80 16.23
CA SER A 124 -1.14 -19.07 17.58
C SER A 124 -0.01 -19.66 18.41
N GLU A 125 0.02 -19.31 19.70
CA GLU A 125 0.93 -19.96 20.65
C GLU A 125 0.49 -21.40 20.97
N ASN A 126 -0.80 -21.70 20.81
CA ASN A 126 -1.39 -22.99 21.18
C ASN A 126 -1.48 -23.97 20.01
N PHE A 127 -1.21 -23.52 18.79
CA PHE A 127 -1.38 -24.32 17.58
C PHE A 127 -0.23 -24.10 16.61
N ASP A 128 0.38 -25.20 16.13
CA ASP A 128 1.52 -25.19 15.19
C ASP A 128 1.14 -24.85 13.73
N PHE A 129 -0.08 -24.36 13.47
CA PHE A 129 -0.52 -23.98 12.13
C PHE A 129 -0.87 -22.50 12.03
N SER A 130 -0.60 -21.90 10.87
CA SER A 130 -0.92 -20.52 10.56
C SER A 130 -2.24 -20.39 9.80
N ILE A 131 -2.92 -19.27 10.05
CA ILE A 131 -4.11 -18.86 9.31
C ILE A 131 -3.76 -17.69 8.41
N LEU A 132 -4.24 -17.71 7.16
CA LEU A 132 -4.01 -16.63 6.21
C LEU A 132 -5.28 -15.79 6.07
N VAL A 133 -5.20 -14.53 6.48
CA VAL A 133 -6.23 -13.51 6.24
C VAL A 133 -5.90 -12.78 4.96
N MET A 134 -6.82 -12.80 4.01
CA MET A 134 -6.66 -12.21 2.69
C MET A 134 -7.65 -11.07 2.53
N PHE A 135 -7.13 -9.88 2.29
CA PHE A 135 -7.90 -8.69 1.96
C PHE A 135 -7.98 -8.60 0.44
N SER A 136 -9.20 -8.72 -0.08
CA SER A 136 -9.48 -8.54 -1.50
C SER A 136 -9.53 -7.05 -1.84
N PRO A 137 -9.02 -6.64 -3.01
CA PRO A 137 -9.23 -5.29 -3.50
C PRO A 137 -10.71 -5.06 -3.84
N GLU A 138 -11.29 -3.87 -3.69
CA GLU A 138 -10.74 -2.56 -3.30
C GLU A 138 -10.71 -2.39 -1.77
N ILE A 139 -9.54 -2.12 -1.18
CA ILE A 139 -9.37 -1.99 0.28
C ILE A 139 -9.44 -0.52 0.68
N ASP A 140 -10.41 -0.19 1.52
CA ASP A 140 -10.73 1.16 1.96
C ASP A 140 -10.80 1.26 3.48
N VAL A 141 -9.84 1.93 4.12
CA VAL A 141 -9.72 1.95 5.59
C VAL A 141 -9.54 3.35 6.14
N GLN A 142 -10.36 3.71 7.12
CA GLN A 142 -10.31 5.00 7.83
C GLN A 142 -10.67 4.83 9.31
N PRO A 143 -9.69 4.53 10.18
CA PRO A 143 -9.95 4.30 11.59
C PRO A 143 -10.09 5.60 12.40
N TYR A 144 -9.53 6.72 11.93
CA TYR A 144 -9.49 7.98 12.67
C TYR A 144 -9.99 9.16 11.81
N GLY A 145 -10.99 9.89 12.33
CA GLY A 145 -11.43 11.22 11.87
C GLY A 145 -11.99 11.32 10.44
N PRO A 146 -12.87 12.31 10.14
CA PRO A 146 -13.29 12.59 8.76
C PRO A 146 -12.31 13.57 8.09
N LYS A 147 -11.88 13.29 6.85
CA LYS A 147 -11.28 14.27 5.90
C LYS A 147 -11.10 13.71 4.49
N SER A 148 -11.12 14.62 3.51
CA SER A 148 -11.37 14.44 2.07
C SER A 148 -10.25 13.81 1.23
N ASN A 149 -9.13 13.43 1.83
CA ASN A 149 -7.94 13.03 1.09
C ASN A 149 -7.66 11.53 1.27
N PHE A 150 -7.27 10.88 0.18
CA PHE A 150 -6.86 9.49 0.17
C PHE A 150 -5.34 9.35 0.13
N TYR A 151 -4.84 8.33 0.81
CA TYR A 151 -3.48 7.86 0.79
C TYR A 151 -3.45 6.52 0.06
N LEU A 152 -2.83 6.51 -1.12
CA LEU A 152 -2.68 5.30 -1.90
C LEU A 152 -1.55 4.45 -1.30
N CYS A 153 -1.81 3.15 -1.12
CA CYS A 153 -0.80 2.22 -0.63
C CYS A 153 0.44 2.23 -1.54
N GLU A 154 1.61 2.02 -0.96
CA GLU A 154 2.88 2.14 -1.69
C GLU A 154 2.97 1.15 -2.86
N ARG A 155 2.37 -0.03 -2.70
CA ARG A 155 2.30 -1.07 -3.73
C ARG A 155 1.53 -0.59 -4.97
N THR A 156 0.29 -0.14 -4.78
CA THR A 156 -0.53 0.39 -5.88
C THR A 156 0.14 1.61 -6.49
N ARG A 157 0.68 2.52 -5.67
CA ARG A 157 1.42 3.68 -6.17
C ARG A 157 2.60 3.31 -7.05
N LYS A 158 3.42 2.32 -6.66
CA LYS A 158 4.56 1.83 -7.46
C LYS A 158 4.07 1.20 -8.77
N ARG A 159 2.99 0.43 -8.73
CA ARG A 159 2.37 -0.18 -9.91
C ARG A 159 1.87 0.89 -10.89
N THR A 160 1.04 1.83 -10.45
CA THR A 160 0.52 2.91 -11.29
C THR A 160 1.64 3.73 -11.92
N LEU A 161 2.72 3.98 -11.18
CA LEU A 161 3.89 4.68 -11.69
C LEU A 161 4.64 3.85 -12.74
N SER A 162 4.83 2.55 -12.52
CA SER A 162 5.42 1.64 -13.49
C SER A 162 4.59 1.56 -14.77
N ASP A 163 3.27 1.41 -14.64
CA ASP A 163 2.34 1.34 -15.78
C ASP A 163 2.38 2.65 -16.59
N SER A 164 2.50 3.80 -15.92
CA SER A 164 2.66 5.10 -16.58
C SER A 164 4.00 5.24 -17.34
N LEU A 165 5.09 4.67 -16.81
CA LEU A 165 6.39 4.68 -17.47
C LEU A 165 6.45 3.73 -18.68
N GLN A 166 5.78 2.58 -18.60
CA GLN A 166 5.65 1.63 -19.70
C GLN A 166 4.61 2.06 -20.74
N HIS A 167 3.87 3.13 -20.48
CA HIS A 167 2.89 3.66 -21.41
C HIS A 167 3.56 4.03 -22.73
N ARG A 168 2.97 3.57 -23.85
CA ARG A 168 3.56 3.73 -25.20
C ARG A 168 3.91 5.18 -25.54
N SER A 169 3.12 6.14 -25.05
CA SER A 169 3.40 7.56 -25.24
C SER A 169 4.66 8.02 -24.51
N THR A 170 4.91 7.54 -23.29
CA THR A 170 6.10 7.90 -22.50
C THR A 170 7.36 7.36 -23.15
N VAL A 171 7.32 6.10 -23.61
CA VAL A 171 8.42 5.47 -24.35
C VAL A 171 8.69 6.22 -25.67
N PHE A 172 7.64 6.55 -26.42
CA PHE A 172 7.75 7.29 -27.67
C PHE A 172 8.36 8.69 -27.48
N CYS A 173 7.89 9.44 -26.47
CA CYS A 173 8.48 10.73 -26.10
C CYS A 173 9.96 10.58 -25.74
N GLY A 174 10.33 9.55 -24.97
CA GLY A 174 11.72 9.27 -24.63
C GLY A 174 12.60 9.04 -25.87
N VAL A 175 12.13 8.25 -26.84
CA VAL A 175 12.83 7.99 -28.11
C VAL A 175 12.99 9.26 -28.94
N ILE A 176 11.94 10.08 -29.07
CA ILE A 176 12.00 11.35 -29.80
C ILE A 176 13.01 12.31 -29.16
N LEU A 177 12.99 12.42 -27.83
CA LEU A 177 13.94 13.29 -27.10
C LEU A 177 15.39 12.80 -27.29
N ALA A 178 15.61 11.49 -27.26
CA ALA A 178 16.94 10.92 -27.52
C ALA A 178 17.41 11.24 -28.95
N LEU A 179 16.58 10.97 -29.97
CA LEU A 179 16.94 11.24 -31.36
C LEU A 179 17.17 12.73 -31.64
N SER A 180 16.29 13.60 -31.14
CA SER A 180 16.45 15.06 -31.30
C SER A 180 17.75 15.55 -30.64
N SER A 181 18.11 15.03 -29.46
CA SER A 181 19.37 15.38 -28.81
C SER A 181 20.60 14.97 -29.63
N ILE A 182 20.61 13.76 -30.20
CA ILE A 182 21.70 13.27 -31.06
C ILE A 182 21.80 14.11 -32.33
N VAL A 183 20.67 14.38 -32.99
CA VAL A 183 20.62 15.22 -34.20
C VAL A 183 21.14 16.61 -33.90
N HIS A 184 20.79 17.19 -32.75
CA HIS A 184 21.24 18.53 -32.39
C HIS A 184 22.74 18.56 -32.09
N ILE A 185 23.28 17.56 -31.39
CA ILE A 185 24.73 17.46 -31.10
C ILE A 185 25.52 17.25 -32.39
N VAL A 186 25.13 16.26 -33.20
CA VAL A 186 25.83 15.93 -34.45
C VAL A 186 25.69 17.07 -35.47
N GLY A 187 24.50 17.63 -35.63
CA GLY A 187 24.25 18.76 -36.51
C GLY A 187 25.06 20.00 -36.10
N HIS A 188 25.15 20.29 -34.79
CA HIS A 188 25.98 21.38 -34.30
C HIS A 188 27.48 21.13 -34.50
N MET A 189 27.95 19.90 -34.31
CA MET A 189 29.34 19.52 -34.58
C MET A 189 29.69 19.63 -36.07
N LEU A 190 28.84 19.12 -36.96
CA LEU A 190 29.02 19.22 -38.41
C LEU A 190 28.98 20.67 -38.88
N ARG A 191 28.03 21.48 -38.39
CA ARG A 191 27.97 22.91 -38.69
C ARG A 191 29.26 23.64 -38.30
N ARG A 192 29.84 23.32 -37.14
CA ARG A 192 31.14 23.87 -36.73
C ARG A 192 32.29 23.39 -37.61
N HIS A 193 32.24 22.16 -38.10
CA HIS A 193 33.30 21.59 -38.92
C HIS A 193 33.27 22.08 -40.38
N PHE A 194 32.09 22.37 -40.92
CA PHE A 194 31.88 22.76 -42.32
C PHE A 194 31.69 24.27 -42.55
N MET A 195 31.60 25.11 -41.52
CA MET A 195 31.67 26.57 -41.66
C MET A 195 33.09 27.07 -41.35
N PRO A 196 33.97 27.22 -42.36
CA PRO A 196 35.37 27.63 -42.18
C PRO A 196 35.53 29.14 -41.95
N HIS A 197 34.44 29.90 -41.81
CA HIS A 197 34.52 31.37 -41.68
C HIS A 197 35.26 31.84 -40.42
N ARG A 198 35.43 30.96 -39.41
CA ARG A 198 36.35 31.24 -38.28
C ARG A 198 37.82 30.93 -38.60
N LYS A 199 38.14 30.00 -39.50
CA LYS A 199 39.54 29.71 -39.87
C LYS A 199 40.16 30.89 -40.61
N GLU A 200 39.43 31.54 -41.51
CA GLU A 200 39.87 32.78 -42.18
C GLU A 200 40.11 33.93 -41.19
N LEU A 201 39.33 34.00 -40.10
CA LEU A 201 39.47 35.05 -39.09
C LEU A 201 40.72 34.86 -38.23
N TYR A 202 41.12 33.61 -37.96
CA TYR A 202 42.38 33.30 -37.25
C TYR A 202 43.61 33.42 -38.16
N GLU A 203 43.53 33.00 -39.43
CA GLU A 203 44.64 33.19 -40.39
C GLU A 203 44.93 34.67 -40.67
N ASN A 204 43.91 35.54 -40.62
CA ASN A 204 44.11 36.99 -40.77
C ASN A 204 44.68 37.65 -39.50
N LEU A 205 44.45 37.09 -38.32
CA LEU A 205 45.04 37.57 -37.06
C LEU A 205 46.53 37.20 -36.95
N ASP A 206 46.92 36.00 -37.38
CA ASP A 206 48.33 35.56 -37.41
C ASP A 206 49.17 36.30 -38.47
N ARG A 207 48.55 36.90 -39.49
CA ARG A 207 49.24 37.75 -40.49
C ARG A 207 49.52 39.19 -40.03
N ILE A 208 48.94 39.61 -38.91
CA ILE A 208 49.06 40.99 -38.39
C ILE A 208 50.12 41.08 -37.27
N GLN A 209 50.72 39.96 -36.87
CA GLN A 209 51.86 39.90 -35.96
C GLN A 209 53.19 39.77 -36.72
#